data_AF-A0A6V7JA62-F1
#
_entry.id   AF-A0A6V7JA62-F1
#
_cell.length_a   1.000
_cell.length_b   1.000
_cell.length_c   1.000
_cell.angle_alpha   90.00
_cell.angle_beta   90.00
_cell.angle_gamma   90.00
#
_symmetry.space_group_name_H-M   'P 1'
#
loop_
_entity.id
_entity.type
_entity.pdbx_description
1 polymer ?
#
loop_
_entity_poly.entity_id
_entity_poly.type
_entity_poly.pdbx_seq_one_letter_code
_entity_poly.pdbx_strand_id
1 'polypeptide(L)' 'PPDILDYPTSTDMVVREGSNVTLRCAATGSPSPNITWKRESGEKISLGTGEE' A
#
# COMPACT_ATOMS: atom_id res chain seq x y z
N PRO A 1 -7.71 -17.91 -6.13
CA PRO A 1 -8.06 -16.50 -5.79
C PRO A 1 -6.82 -15.84 -5.16
N PRO A 2 -6.66 -14.51 -5.25
CA PRO A 2 -5.59 -13.82 -4.52
C PRO A 2 -5.88 -13.84 -3.02
N ASP A 3 -4.84 -14.01 -2.21
CA ASP A 3 -4.87 -14.01 -0.75
C ASP A 3 -3.81 -13.04 -0.21
N ILE A 4 -4.20 -12.09 0.64
CA ILE A 4 -3.29 -11.11 1.22
C ILE A 4 -2.62 -11.75 2.43
N LEU A 5 -1.29 -11.72 2.46
CA LEU A 5 -0.54 -12.27 3.57
C LEU A 5 -0.53 -11.29 4.75
N ASP A 6 -0.88 -11.77 5.95
CA ASP A 6 -0.79 -10.95 7.18
C ASP A 6 0.64 -10.48 7.47
N TYR A 7 1.63 -11.34 7.18
CA TYR A 7 3.05 -11.01 7.23
C TYR A 7 3.66 -11.34 5.85
N PRO A 8 4.35 -10.41 5.16
CA PRO A 8 4.96 -9.15 5.61
C PRO A 8 4.19 -7.85 5.23
N THR A 9 2.86 -7.90 5.16
CA THR A 9 2.02 -6.72 4.81
C THR A 9 1.97 -5.72 5.97
N SER A 10 1.98 -4.43 5.64
CA SER A 10 1.86 -3.35 6.62
C SER A 10 0.44 -3.29 7.20
N THR A 11 0.34 -3.10 8.50
CA THR A 11 -0.90 -2.77 9.22
C THR A 11 -1.02 -1.26 9.42
N ASP A 12 -1.91 -0.82 10.32
CA ASP A 12 -2.00 0.57 10.73
C ASP A 12 -0.66 1.09 11.25
N MET A 13 -0.26 2.27 10.77
CA MET A 13 0.98 2.95 11.13
C MET A 13 0.70 4.40 11.47
N VAL A 14 1.28 4.88 12.57
CA VAL A 14 1.27 6.31 12.95
C VAL A 14 2.68 6.85 12.76
N VAL A 15 2.81 7.88 11.92
CA VAL A 15 4.08 8.55 11.63
C VAL A 15 3.97 10.05 11.93
N ARG A 16 5.10 10.68 12.24
CA ARG A 16 5.15 12.13 12.47
C ARG A 16 5.06 12.87 11.14
N GLU A 17 4.49 14.07 11.17
CA GLU A 17 4.51 14.97 10.02
C GLU A 17 5.95 15.23 9.55
N GLY A 18 6.14 15.32 8.23
CA GLY A 18 7.45 15.44 7.59
C GLY A 18 8.31 14.17 7.62
N SER A 19 7.85 13.08 8.26
CA SER A 19 8.56 11.79 8.22
C SER A 19 8.10 10.94 7.04
N ASN A 20 9.04 10.20 6.46
CA ASN A 20 8.73 9.25 5.40
C ASN A 20 8.15 7.94 5.96
N VAL A 21 7.20 7.37 5.21
CA VAL A 21 6.59 6.07 5.50
C VAL A 21 6.60 5.19 4.26
N THR A 22 6.72 3.88 4.45
CA THR A 22 6.64 2.90 3.36
C THR A 22 5.66 1.81 3.74
N LEU A 23 4.56 1.72 2.99
CA LEU A 23 3.57 0.67 3.13
C LEU A 23 3.95 -0.52 2.24
N ARG A 24 3.87 -1.73 2.79
CA ARG A 24 4.14 -2.98 2.08
C ARG A 24 2.86 -3.79 1.95
N CYS A 25 2.68 -4.45 0.82
CA CYS A 25 1.58 -5.37 0.57
C CYS A 25 2.16 -6.61 -0.11
N ALA A 26 1.86 -7.78 0.44
CA ALA A 26 2.22 -9.06 -0.11
C ALA A 26 0.97 -9.92 -0.30
N ALA A 27 0.84 -10.54 -1.46
CA ALA A 27 -0.28 -11.40 -1.79
C ALA A 27 0.19 -12.65 -2.53
N THR A 28 -0.49 -13.76 -2.33
CA THR A 28 -0.25 -15.04 -3.02
C THR A 28 -1.48 -15.45 -3.83
N GLY A 29 -1.28 -16.29 -4.83
CA GLY A 29 -2.36 -16.71 -5.72
C GLY A 29 -1.84 -17.44 -6.95
N SER A 30 -2.73 -18.12 -7.66
CA SER A 30 -2.42 -18.78 -8.94
C SER A 30 -3.52 -18.43 -9.96
N PRO A 31 -3.20 -17.68 -11.03
CA PRO A 31 -1.89 -17.08 -11.35
C PRO A 31 -1.46 -16.00 -10.33
N SER A 32 -0.17 -15.62 -10.36
CA SER A 32 0.39 -14.61 -9.45
C SER A 32 -0.43 -13.31 -9.47
N PRO A 33 -0.79 -12.75 -8.30
CA PRO A 33 -1.64 -11.57 -8.24
C PRO A 33 -0.91 -10.30 -8.67
N ASN A 34 -1.67 -9.33 -9.21
CA ASN A 34 -1.18 -7.97 -9.44
C ASN A 34 -1.59 -7.05 -8.29
N ILE A 35 -0.60 -6.37 -7.70
CA ILE A 35 -0.80 -5.51 -6.53
C ILE A 35 -0.93 -4.06 -6.98
N THR A 36 -2.02 -3.42 -6.60
CA THR A 36 -2.28 -2.00 -6.87
C THR A 36 -2.73 -1.30 -5.59
N TRP A 37 -2.34 -0.03 -5.43
CA TRP A 37 -2.68 0.77 -4.27
C TRP A 37 -3.77 1.79 -4.62
N LYS A 38 -4.71 1.99 -3.70
CA LYS A 38 -5.78 2.98 -3.79
C LYS A 38 -6.06 3.55 -2.40
N ARG A 39 -6.68 4.73 -2.34
CA ARG A 39 -7.22 5.26 -1.08
C ARG A 39 -8.41 4.41 -0.65
N GLU A 40 -8.73 4.45 0.63
CA GLU A 40 -9.94 3.79 1.17
C GLU A 40 -11.22 4.28 0.48
N SER A 41 -11.26 5.57 0.10
CA SER A 41 -12.34 6.17 -0.69
C SER A 41 -12.50 5.58 -2.10
N GLY A 42 -11.59 4.71 -2.55
CA GLY A 42 -11.53 4.19 -3.91
C GLY A 42 -10.82 5.11 -4.90
N GLU A 43 -10.41 6.29 -4.46
CA GLU A 43 -9.66 7.24 -5.28
C GLU A 43 -8.24 6.76 -5.55
N LYS A 44 -7.68 7.21 -6.68
CA LYS A 44 -6.27 6.99 -7.00
C LYS A 44 -5.39 7.74 -6.01
N ILE A 45 -4.21 7.19 -5.73
CA ILE A 45 -3.22 7.88 -4.91
C ILE A 45 -2.68 9.05 -5.72
N SER A 46 -2.92 10.26 -5.24
CA SER A 46 -2.24 11.45 -5.72
C SER A 46 -0.78 11.33 -5.32
N LEU A 47 0.06 10.88 -6.25
CA LEU A 47 1.51 11.05 -6.14
C LEU A 47 1.74 12.55 -6.24
N GLY A 48 1.82 13.23 -5.10
CA GLY A 48 2.22 14.62 -5.07
C GLY A 48 3.51 14.73 -5.86
N THR A 49 3.47 15.42 -7.00
CA THR A 49 4.68 15.98 -7.58
C THR A 49 5.29 16.81 -6.47
N GLY A 50 6.42 16.36 -5.93
CA GLY A 50 7.18 17.13 -4.96
C GLY A 50 7.69 18.38 -5.65
N GLU A 51 6.86 19.42 -5.71
CA GLU A 51 7.34 20.79 -5.77
C GLU A 51 7.52 21.23 -4.32
N GLU A 52 8.75 21.02 -3.83
CA GLU A 52 9.34 21.86 -2.78
C GLU A 52 9.56 23.28 -3.30
#